data_AF-A0A1G1D407-F1
#
_entry.id   AF-A0A1G1D407-F1
#
_cell.length_a   1.000
_cell.length_b   1.000
_cell.length_c   1.000
_cell.angle_alpha   90.00
_cell.angle_beta   90.00
_cell.angle_gamma   90.00
#
_symmetry.space_group_name_H-M   'P 1'
#
loop_
_entity.id
_entity.type
_entity.pdbx_description
1 polymer ?
#
loop_
_entity_poly.entity_id
_entity_poly.type
_entity_poly.pdbx_seq_one_letter_code
_entity_poly.pdbx_strand_id
1 'polypeptide(L)' 'MLSEDIYICRDKDDNLAIETAIKGHAEFLVTRDDDIKFDKEVSSFLLRYGITVISLSKFIAIIDKS' A
#
# COMPACT_ATOMS: atom_id res chain seq x y z
N MET A 1 13.89 -8.70 -7.01
CA MET A 1 13.71 -8.03 -8.32
C MET A 1 12.23 -7.84 -8.52
N LEU A 2 11.80 -6.64 -8.94
CA LEU A 2 10.40 -6.40 -9.31
C LEU A 2 10.13 -7.07 -10.67
N SER A 3 8.96 -7.67 -10.83
CA SER A 3 8.53 -8.43 -12.01
C SER A 3 7.43 -7.73 -12.80
N GLU A 4 6.86 -6.62 -12.28
CA GLU A 4 5.75 -5.91 -12.91
C GLU A 4 4.58 -6.87 -13.21
N ASP A 5 4.24 -7.74 -12.26
CA ASP A 5 3.13 -8.70 -12.35
C ASP A 5 1.90 -8.26 -11.53
N ILE A 6 2.01 -7.13 -10.82
CA ILE A 6 0.91 -6.49 -10.12
C ILE A 6 0.30 -5.39 -11.00
N TYR A 7 -0.99 -5.53 -11.27
CA TYR A 7 -1.76 -4.59 -12.09
C TYR A 7 -3.11 -4.31 -11.42
N ILE A 8 -3.10 -3.46 -10.41
CA ILE A 8 -4.31 -3.07 -9.65
C ILE A 8 -4.60 -1.58 -9.77
N CYS A 9 -3.57 -0.74 -9.94
CA CYS A 9 -3.72 0.68 -10.22
C CYS A 9 -3.59 0.96 -11.72
N ARG A 10 -4.13 2.10 -12.16
CA ARG A 10 -3.94 2.59 -13.54
C ARG A 10 -2.55 3.17 -13.76
N ASP A 11 -2.01 3.83 -12.74
CA ASP A 11 -0.64 4.32 -12.76
C ASP A 11 0.33 3.15 -12.54
N LYS A 12 1.37 3.09 -13.37
CA LYS A 12 2.41 2.06 -13.27
C LYS A 12 3.28 2.26 -12.04
N ASP A 13 3.52 3.51 -11.63
CA ASP A 13 4.38 3.80 -10.49
C ASP A 13 3.72 3.34 -9.18
N ASP A 14 2.39 3.46 -9.07
CA ASP A 14 1.63 2.92 -7.96
C ASP A 14 1.73 1.40 -7.87
N ASN A 15 1.63 0.72 -9.01
CA ASN A 15 1.77 -0.74 -9.07
C ASN A 15 3.14 -1.20 -8.60
N LEU A 16 4.22 -0.47 -8.92
CA LEU A 16 5.57 -0.75 -8.44
C LEU A 16 5.69 -0.61 -6.91
N ALA A 17 5.06 0.42 -6.32
CA ALA A 17 5.03 0.61 -4.88
C ALA A 17 4.27 -0.54 -4.17
N ILE A 18 3.13 -0.94 -4.73
CA ILE A 18 2.32 -2.07 -4.23
C ILE A 18 3.10 -3.38 -4.32
N GLU A 19 3.73 -3.66 -5.45
CA GLU A 19 4.56 -4.85 -5.64
C GLU A 19 5.72 -4.90 -4.65
N THR A 20 6.37 -3.75 -4.42
CA THR A 20 7.44 -3.61 -3.44
C THR A 20 6.94 -3.95 -2.03
N ALA A 21 5.77 -3.44 -1.63
CA ALA A 21 5.19 -3.74 -0.32
C ALA A 21 4.87 -5.25 -0.17
N ILE A 22 4.30 -5.87 -1.20
CA ILE A 22 3.98 -7.31 -1.22
C ILE A 22 5.24 -8.16 -1.11
N LYS A 23 6.22 -7.93 -2.00
CA LYS A 23 7.47 -8.71 -2.01
C LYS A 23 8.35 -8.45 -0.79
N GLY A 24 8.26 -7.26 -0.22
CA GLY A 24 8.94 -6.89 1.02
C GLY A 24 8.26 -7.41 2.28
N HIS A 25 7.08 -8.06 2.17
CA HIS A 25 6.26 -8.48 3.31
C HIS A 25 5.99 -7.33 4.29
N ALA A 26 5.71 -6.15 3.76
CA ALA A 26 5.38 -5.00 4.60
C ALA A 26 4.08 -5.25 5.38
N GLU A 27 3.97 -4.68 6.57
CA GLU A 27 2.72 -4.68 7.33
C GLU A 27 1.83 -3.49 6.92
N PHE A 28 2.47 -2.37 6.53
CA PHE A 28 1.79 -1.13 6.18
C PHE A 28 2.28 -0.58 4.84
N LEU A 29 1.34 -0.11 4.02
CA LEU A 29 1.61 0.81 2.93
C LEU A 29 1.18 2.21 3.37
N VAL A 30 2.16 3.09 3.63
CA VAL A 30 1.89 4.48 4.04
C VAL A 30 1.89 5.37 2.82
N THR A 31 0.77 6.02 2.53
CA THR A 31 0.67 6.92 1.38
C THR A 31 -0.21 8.15 1.66
N ARG A 32 0.03 9.22 0.90
CA ARG A 32 -0.87 10.38 0.84
C ARG A 32 -1.84 10.30 -0.34
N ASP A 33 -1.62 9.35 -1.25
CA ASP A 33 -2.44 9.19 -2.44
C ASP A 33 -3.86 8.72 -2.08
N ASP A 34 -4.85 9.50 -2.47
CA ASP A 34 -6.26 9.23 -2.19
C ASP A 34 -6.83 8.13 -3.11
N ASP A 35 -6.27 7.97 -4.32
CA ASP A 35 -6.66 6.91 -5.27
C ASP A 35 -6.14 5.53 -4.86
N ILE A 36 -5.14 5.46 -3.97
CA ILE A 36 -4.71 4.18 -3.35
C ILE A 36 -5.45 3.95 -2.02
N LYS A 37 -5.52 4.99 -1.20
CA LYS A 37 -5.97 4.92 0.20
C LYS A 37 -7.49 4.76 0.33
N PHE A 38 -8.26 5.32 -0.60
CA PHE A 38 -9.73 5.24 -0.58
C PHE A 38 -10.30 4.30 -1.64
N ASP A 39 -9.46 3.78 -2.53
CA ASP A 39 -9.86 2.72 -3.44
C ASP A 39 -10.03 1.41 -2.66
N LYS A 40 -11.27 0.95 -2.61
CA LYS A 40 -11.67 -0.27 -1.91
C LYS A 40 -11.10 -1.52 -2.56
N GLU A 41 -10.93 -1.52 -3.89
CA GLU A 41 -10.38 -2.65 -4.63
C GLU A 41 -8.90 -2.80 -4.28
N VAL A 42 -8.13 -1.71 -4.34
CA VAL A 42 -6.71 -1.68 -3.97
C VAL A 42 -6.51 -2.10 -2.51
N SER A 43 -7.28 -1.51 -1.60
CA SER A 43 -7.20 -1.83 -0.16
C SER A 43 -7.56 -3.29 0.13
N SER A 44 -8.60 -3.83 -0.51
CA SER A 44 -9.01 -5.23 -0.34
C SER A 44 -7.97 -6.19 -0.93
N PHE A 45 -7.36 -5.82 -2.06
CA PHE A 45 -6.29 -6.59 -2.69
C PHE A 45 -5.08 -6.69 -1.75
N LEU A 46 -4.60 -5.56 -1.22
CA LEU A 46 -3.46 -5.51 -0.30
C LEU A 46 -3.72 -6.24 1.02
N LEU A 47 -4.95 -6.17 1.54
CA LEU A 47 -5.33 -6.88 2.77
C LEU A 47 -5.19 -8.41 2.64
N ARG A 48 -5.38 -8.97 1.44
CA ARG A 48 -5.15 -10.41 1.19
C ARG A 48 -3.68 -10.83 1.38
N TYR A 49 -2.75 -9.88 1.29
CA TYR A 49 -1.33 -10.07 1.56
C TYR A 49 -0.94 -9.65 2.98
N GLY A 50 -1.91 -9.30 3.83
CA GLY A 50 -1.65 -8.82 5.19
C GLY A 50 -1.21 -7.35 5.27
N ILE A 51 -1.28 -6.61 4.17
CA ILE A 51 -0.84 -5.20 4.12
C ILE A 51 -2.03 -4.28 4.41
N THR A 52 -1.87 -3.38 5.38
CA THR A 52 -2.84 -2.33 5.68
C THR A 52 -2.41 -1.01 5.05
N VAL A 53 -3.25 -0.42 4.20
CA VAL A 53 -3.02 0.93 3.66
C VAL A 53 -3.39 1.97 4.72
N ILE A 54 -2.48 2.89 5.04
CA ILE A 54 -2.72 3.96 6.02
C ILE A 54 -2.24 5.32 5.50
N SER A 55 -2.87 6.39 6.01
CA SER A 55 -2.38 7.75 5.77
C SER A 55 -1.10 8.03 6.54
N LEU A 56 -0.32 9.00 6.06
CA LEU A 56 0.82 9.54 6.80
C LEU A 56 0.43 10.02 8.22
N SER A 57 -0.71 10.69 8.36
CA SER A 57 -1.21 11.15 9.66
C SER A 57 -1.50 9.99 10.62
N LYS A 58 -2.07 8.88 10.12
CA LYS A 58 -2.33 7.68 10.92
C LYS A 58 -1.01 6.99 11.30
N PHE A 59 -0.04 6.96 10.39
CA PHE A 59 1.29 6.42 10.67
C PHE A 59 2.02 7.19 11.77
N ILE A 60 2.04 8.53 11.69
CA ILE A 60 2.61 9.39 12.75
C ILE A 60 1.92 9.11 14.08
N ALA A 61 0.58 9.02 14.10
CA ALA A 61 -0.17 8.71 15.32
C ALA A 61 0.09 7.31 15.90
N ILE A 62 0.55 6.35 15.10
CA ILE A 62 0.99 5.01 15.57
C ILE A 62 2.37 5.14 16.23
N ILE A 63 3.30 5.83 15.58
CA ILE A 63 4.67 6.03 16.10
C ILE A 63 4.66 6.86 17.39
N ASP A 64 3.88 7.94 17.44
CA ASP A 64 3.80 8.81 18.63
C ASP A 64 3.22 8.11 19.86
N LYS A 65 2.57 6.95 19.68
CA LYS A 65 2.00 6.12 20.74
C LYS A 65 2.87 4.90 21.10
N SER A 66 3.99 4.70 20.40
CA SER A 66 4.93 3.60 20.57
C SER A 66 6.05 3.97 21.52
#